data_AF-A0A927BB58-F1
#
_entry.id   AF-A0A927BB58-F1
#
_cell.length_a   1.000
_cell.length_b   1.000
_cell.length_c   1.000
_cell.angle_alpha   90.00
_cell.angle_beta   90.00
_cell.angle_gamma   90.00
#
_symmetry.space_group_name_H-M   'P 1'
#
loop_
_entity.id
_entity.type
_entity.pdbx_description
1 polymer ?
#
loop_
_entity_poly.entity_id
_entity_poly.type
_entity_poly.pdbx_seq_one_letter_code
_entity_poly.pdbx_strand_id
1 'polypeptide(L)'
;MPLSVSVGPRVRHLIYRSGLAGGVLGMWLLGACGPEPTETKSAHSAKGSQRTAPATAAPEAAPLQVNIFLEYSGGMKGFVPRGGADKPPTEFQQRIGALITETQVSSAVAQRKYYLCENAAPRAVPFQQLRDVVQGEVNQAALGTELPQMLEGILSQPQATQQVSVIISDFIYGPARKSDFSQLPNLIRTSIAPVNQQQLAVAVFGETSHFYGSYFPAVKTPAPKRTLAGEKVPYYVWVIGPPALVARYAAEVFKNAPAQQAFFGLKTTAPAFAPLLLKLTDPKLKPTGSVFGEDNGLTLKVSEDPADFTVGLNLKELPAAWQKPAFLAQQLRVRLPNGQASLLPNSVRVLTEDEQSGQPVLAPYTHVLRLRVSKLAGPTSTLSLTLPAPETPEWVAAWSTTNDNTPAPRTFGLDQILAGVRQSYPTPLPPVFTVQLPLKNDK
;
A
#
# COMPACT_ATOMS: atom_id res chain seq x y z
N MET A 1 -54.90 13.11 -24.49
CA MET A 1 -54.89 14.58 -24.72
C MET A 1 -53.44 15.04 -24.72
N PRO A 2 -53.04 15.93 -25.65
CA PRO A 2 -51.64 16.09 -26.06
C PRO A 2 -50.95 17.34 -25.50
N LEU A 3 -49.62 17.38 -25.74
CA LEU A 3 -48.70 18.54 -25.75
C LEU A 3 -48.32 19.18 -24.40
N SER A 4 -47.03 19.16 -24.06
CA SER A 4 -46.13 20.25 -24.48
C SER A 4 -44.68 19.97 -24.01
N VAL A 5 -43.74 19.97 -24.95
CA VAL A 5 -42.29 19.93 -24.72
C VAL A 5 -41.77 21.34 -24.93
N SER A 6 -41.13 21.93 -23.91
CA SER A 6 -40.45 23.22 -24.03
C SER A 6 -38.94 23.00 -24.15
N VAL A 7 -38.38 23.45 -25.27
CA VAL A 7 -36.94 23.54 -25.54
C VAL A 7 -36.56 25.02 -25.47
N GLY A 8 -35.57 25.35 -24.63
CA GLY A 8 -34.95 26.68 -24.52
C GLY A 8 -33.42 26.60 -24.67
N PRO A 9 -32.72 27.73 -24.91
CA PRO A 9 -31.98 27.92 -26.16
C PRO A 9 -30.46 27.70 -26.11
N ARG A 10 -29.91 27.52 -27.32
CA ARG A 10 -28.48 27.54 -27.67
C ARG A 10 -27.88 28.94 -27.44
N VAL A 11 -26.74 29.00 -26.75
CA VAL A 11 -25.85 30.17 -26.74
C VAL A 11 -24.69 29.92 -27.70
N ARG A 12 -24.48 30.88 -28.60
CA ARG A 12 -23.42 30.93 -29.61
C ARG A 12 -22.11 31.49 -29.04
N HIS A 13 -21.03 31.08 -29.69
CA HIS A 13 -19.63 31.51 -29.60
C HIS A 13 -19.37 32.97 -29.23
N LEU A 14 -18.36 33.17 -28.37
CA LEU A 14 -17.49 34.34 -28.45
C LEU A 14 -16.04 33.88 -28.64
N ILE A 15 -15.50 34.22 -29.81
CA ILE A 15 -14.09 34.11 -30.19
C ILE A 15 -13.42 35.39 -29.67
N TYR A 16 -12.36 35.26 -28.87
CA TYR A 16 -11.45 36.38 -28.60
C TYR A 16 -10.06 36.04 -29.13
N ARG A 17 -9.66 36.81 -30.15
CA ARG A 17 -8.31 36.90 -30.70
C ARG A 17 -7.67 38.19 -30.17
N SER A 18 -6.41 38.08 -29.76
CA SER A 18 -5.37 39.12 -29.69
C SER A 18 -4.06 38.31 -29.55
N GLY A 19 -3.02 38.38 -30.40
CA GLY A 19 -2.37 39.53 -31.03
C GLY A 19 -1.54 40.25 -29.95
N LEU A 20 -0.21 40.44 -29.99
CA LEU A 20 0.80 40.36 -31.05
C LEU A 20 2.18 40.64 -30.38
N ALA A 21 3.28 40.24 -31.05
CA ALA A 21 4.68 40.73 -30.95
C ALA A 21 5.48 40.41 -29.66
N GLY A 22 6.79 40.15 -29.67
CA GLY A 22 7.84 40.22 -30.70
C GLY A 22 9.22 40.24 -30.00
N GLY A 23 10.30 39.84 -30.70
CA GLY A 23 11.72 39.93 -30.26
C GLY A 23 12.40 38.55 -30.21
N VAL A 24 13.15 38.06 -31.20
CA VAL A 24 14.36 38.53 -31.92
C VAL A 24 15.69 38.28 -31.18
N LEU A 25 16.55 37.53 -31.88
CA LEU A 25 18.02 37.39 -31.82
C LEU A 25 18.70 36.55 -30.72
N GLY A 26 19.57 35.64 -31.17
CA GLY A 26 20.55 34.94 -30.34
C GLY A 26 21.29 33.82 -31.07
N MET A 27 21.92 34.15 -32.19
CA MET A 27 22.75 33.27 -33.03
C MET A 27 24.17 33.21 -32.48
N TRP A 28 24.71 32.01 -32.22
CA TRP A 28 26.15 31.74 -32.16
C TRP A 28 26.47 30.47 -32.94
N LEU A 29 27.39 30.61 -33.90
CA LEU A 29 27.96 29.59 -34.78
C LEU A 29 29.41 29.30 -34.35
N LEU A 30 29.93 28.19 -34.91
CA LEU A 30 31.33 27.76 -35.04
C LEU A 30 31.93 27.13 -33.78
N GLY A 31 32.62 25.98 -33.81
CA GLY A 31 33.09 25.12 -34.90
C GLY A 31 34.32 24.34 -34.39
N ALA A 32 34.55 23.10 -34.87
CA ALA A 32 35.88 22.52 -35.11
C ALA A 32 35.79 21.03 -35.55
N CYS A 33 36.25 20.75 -36.76
CA CYS A 33 36.69 19.44 -37.27
C CYS A 33 37.98 19.00 -36.54
N GLY A 34 38.12 17.73 -36.10
CA GLY A 34 38.82 16.64 -36.82
C GLY A 34 40.26 16.45 -36.27
N PRO A 35 41.01 15.35 -36.52
CA PRO A 35 40.67 14.08 -37.19
C PRO A 35 41.13 12.79 -36.41
N GLU A 36 40.67 11.62 -36.83
CA GLU A 36 41.39 10.31 -36.73
C GLU A 36 42.50 10.25 -37.82
N PRO A 37 43.48 9.30 -37.91
CA PRO A 37 43.50 7.94 -37.35
C PRO A 37 44.87 7.47 -36.82
N THR A 38 44.94 6.34 -36.09
CA THR A 38 46.10 5.44 -36.16
C THR A 38 45.70 4.00 -35.81
N GLU A 39 45.76 3.12 -36.79
CA GLU A 39 45.86 1.66 -36.61
C GLU A 39 47.15 1.30 -35.90
N THR A 40 47.10 0.47 -34.85
CA THR A 40 48.22 -0.43 -34.54
C THR A 40 47.75 -1.71 -33.83
N LYS A 41 47.94 -2.82 -34.55
CA LYS A 41 48.28 -4.21 -34.14
C LYS A 41 47.67 -4.83 -32.87
N SER A 42 47.03 -5.97 -33.14
CA SER A 42 46.81 -7.12 -32.27
C SER A 42 47.97 -7.42 -31.30
N ALA A 43 47.63 -7.63 -30.03
CA ALA A 43 48.38 -8.45 -29.10
C ALA A 43 47.45 -9.15 -28.10
N HIS A 44 47.88 -10.34 -27.70
CA HIS A 44 47.25 -11.38 -26.91
C HIS A 44 46.36 -10.99 -25.71
N SER A 45 45.25 -11.74 -25.66
CA SER A 45 44.57 -12.33 -24.49
C SER A 45 45.32 -12.23 -23.15
N ALA A 46 44.71 -11.53 -22.20
CA ALA A 46 44.84 -11.79 -20.78
C ALA A 46 43.44 -11.84 -20.18
N LYS A 47 43.06 -13.00 -19.62
CA LYS A 47 41.89 -13.19 -18.76
C LYS A 47 42.02 -12.28 -17.53
N GLY A 48 41.53 -11.05 -17.65
CA GLY A 48 41.29 -10.17 -16.52
C GLY A 48 39.96 -10.52 -15.87
N SER A 49 40.01 -11.09 -14.66
CA SER A 49 38.85 -11.21 -13.79
C SER A 49 38.35 -9.79 -13.48
N GLN A 50 37.29 -9.38 -14.19
CA GLN A 50 36.69 -8.07 -14.04
C GLN A 50 35.89 -8.07 -12.75
N ARG A 51 36.49 -7.47 -11.72
CA ARG A 51 35.89 -7.17 -10.42
C ARG A 51 34.60 -6.40 -10.66
N THR A 52 33.46 -7.08 -10.45
CA THR A 52 32.13 -6.49 -10.46
C THR A 52 32.11 -5.30 -9.51
N ALA A 53 31.76 -4.13 -10.05
CA ALA A 53 31.61 -2.91 -9.29
C ALA A 53 30.56 -3.13 -8.17
N PRO A 54 30.82 -2.71 -6.92
CA PRO A 54 29.85 -2.83 -5.85
C PRO A 54 28.58 -2.06 -6.24
N ALA A 55 27.42 -2.72 -6.11
CA ALA A 55 26.13 -2.08 -6.25
C ALA A 55 26.08 -0.83 -5.36
N THR A 56 25.89 0.33 -5.97
CA THR A 56 25.73 1.61 -5.28
C THR A 56 24.66 1.45 -4.20
N ALA A 57 25.03 1.71 -2.94
CA ALA A 57 24.10 1.64 -1.83
C ALA A 57 22.88 2.52 -2.12
N ALA A 58 21.68 1.94 -1.98
CA ALA A 58 20.44 2.66 -2.21
C ALA A 58 20.38 3.88 -1.26
N PRO A 59 19.96 5.06 -1.75
CA PRO A 59 19.85 6.24 -0.91
C PRO A 59 18.91 5.99 0.28
N GLU A 60 19.29 6.50 1.44
CA GLU A 60 18.51 6.40 2.67
C GLU A 60 17.13 7.04 2.48
N ALA A 61 16.07 6.31 2.85
CA ALA A 61 14.70 6.74 2.60
C ALA A 61 14.31 7.92 3.52
N ALA A 62 13.82 9.02 2.92
CA ALA A 62 13.40 10.22 3.64
C ALA A 62 12.41 9.88 4.77
N PRO A 63 12.56 10.45 5.97
CA PRO A 63 11.79 10.05 7.14
C PRO A 63 10.30 10.39 7.02
N LEU A 64 9.44 9.59 7.65
CA LEU A 64 8.00 9.72 7.59
C LEU A 64 7.51 10.97 8.33
N GLN A 65 6.47 11.59 7.79
CA GLN A 65 5.64 12.59 8.47
C GLN A 65 4.27 11.95 8.68
N VAL A 66 3.83 11.84 9.93
CA VAL A 66 2.62 11.08 10.30
C VAL A 66 1.66 11.94 11.12
N ASN A 67 0.40 11.97 10.70
CA ASN A 67 -0.70 12.53 11.48
C ASN A 67 -1.61 11.39 11.93
N ILE A 68 -1.90 11.31 13.22
CA ILE A 68 -2.88 10.36 13.77
C ILE A 68 -4.16 11.11 14.14
N PHE A 69 -5.28 10.62 13.63
CA PHE A 69 -6.63 11.10 13.84
C PHE A 69 -7.42 10.02 14.55
N LEU A 70 -7.86 10.31 15.78
CA LEU A 70 -8.76 9.44 16.52
C LEU A 70 -10.15 10.05 16.50
N GLU A 71 -11.13 9.31 15.97
CA GLU A 71 -12.53 9.66 16.15
C GLU A 71 -12.86 9.70 17.64
N TYR A 72 -13.38 10.84 18.07
CA TYR A 72 -13.71 11.11 19.45
C TYR A 72 -15.22 11.38 19.57
N SER A 73 -15.99 10.30 19.60
CA SER A 73 -17.46 10.34 19.65
C SER A 73 -18.04 9.51 20.79
N GLY A 74 -19.33 9.73 21.08
CA GLY A 74 -20.08 8.85 21.98
C GLY A 74 -20.11 7.38 21.55
N GLY A 75 -20.01 7.10 20.24
CA GLY A 75 -19.87 5.76 19.68
C GLY A 75 -18.53 5.13 20.05
N MET A 76 -17.44 5.90 19.97
CA MET A 76 -16.11 5.37 20.29
C MET A 76 -15.86 5.13 21.79
N LYS A 77 -16.64 5.76 22.68
CA LYS A 77 -16.45 5.66 24.14
C LYS A 77 -16.49 4.22 24.67
N GLY A 78 -17.27 3.34 24.05
CA GLY A 78 -17.39 1.96 24.54
C GLY A 78 -16.15 1.10 24.31
N PHE A 79 -15.26 1.49 23.39
CA PHE A 79 -13.95 0.86 23.22
C PHE A 79 -12.94 1.24 24.29
N VAL A 80 -13.17 2.34 25.02
CA VAL A 80 -12.22 2.91 25.98
C VAL A 80 -12.85 3.02 27.39
N PRO A 81 -13.35 1.92 27.99
CA PRO A 81 -13.88 1.97 29.33
C PRO A 81 -12.83 2.48 30.31
N ARG A 82 -13.26 3.30 31.28
CA ARG A 82 -12.43 3.56 32.46
C ARG A 82 -12.25 2.25 33.21
N GLY A 83 -10.99 1.86 33.40
CA GLY A 83 -10.63 0.62 34.07
C GLY A 83 -11.33 0.47 35.41
N GLY A 84 -11.68 -0.77 35.73
CA GLY A 84 -12.30 -1.21 36.98
C GLY A 84 -12.46 -2.74 36.98
N ALA A 85 -12.77 -3.33 38.13
CA ALA A 85 -12.87 -4.80 38.26
C ALA A 85 -13.82 -5.44 37.22
N ASP A 86 -14.88 -4.74 36.83
CA ASP A 86 -15.91 -5.23 35.92
C ASP A 86 -15.68 -4.85 34.43
N LYS A 87 -14.64 -4.06 34.14
CA LYS A 87 -14.35 -3.53 32.78
C LYS A 87 -12.83 -3.53 32.54
N PRO A 88 -12.26 -4.65 32.10
CA PRO A 88 -10.84 -4.72 31.79
C PRO A 88 -10.51 -3.84 30.57
N PRO A 89 -9.23 -3.43 30.41
CA PRO A 89 -8.79 -2.75 29.20
C PRO A 89 -9.09 -3.58 27.95
N THR A 90 -9.71 -2.96 26.96
CA THR A 90 -10.16 -3.66 25.74
C THR A 90 -9.00 -3.92 24.77
N GLU A 91 -9.20 -4.80 23.79
CA GLU A 91 -8.24 -4.98 22.70
C GLU A 91 -7.98 -3.68 21.94
N PHE A 92 -8.97 -2.80 21.78
CA PHE A 92 -8.80 -1.48 21.17
C PHE A 92 -7.79 -0.64 21.95
N GLN A 93 -7.93 -0.55 23.29
CA GLN A 93 -7.01 0.24 24.12
C GLN A 93 -5.58 -0.27 24.02
N GLN A 94 -5.42 -1.60 24.00
CA GLN A 94 -4.11 -2.25 23.85
C GLN A 94 -3.51 -2.00 22.47
N ARG A 95 -4.28 -2.26 21.40
CA ARG A 95 -3.82 -2.17 20.00
C ARG A 95 -3.55 -0.73 19.58
N ILE A 96 -4.50 0.17 19.82
CA ILE A 96 -4.34 1.58 19.47
C ILE A 96 -3.30 2.24 20.37
N GLY A 97 -3.26 1.91 21.67
CA GLY A 97 -2.22 2.38 22.58
C GLY A 97 -0.81 1.99 22.10
N ALA A 98 -0.64 0.75 21.65
CA ALA A 98 0.61 0.29 21.05
C ALA A 98 0.93 1.02 19.73
N LEU A 99 -0.05 1.18 18.83
CA LEU A 99 0.14 1.86 17.54
C LEU A 99 0.59 3.32 17.71
N ILE A 100 -0.09 4.10 18.56
CA ILE A 100 0.26 5.51 18.76
C ILE A 100 1.63 5.65 19.45
N THR A 101 1.97 4.70 20.33
CA THR A 101 3.27 4.67 21.02
C THR A 101 4.39 4.29 20.06
N GLU A 102 4.23 3.24 19.25
CA GLU A 102 5.21 2.85 18.22
C GLU A 102 5.41 4.00 17.22
N THR A 103 4.34 4.70 16.83
CA THR A 103 4.46 5.91 16.01
C THR A 103 5.26 7.00 16.73
N GLN A 104 5.02 7.20 18.03
CA GLN A 104 5.73 8.19 18.85
C GLN A 104 7.23 7.90 18.96
N VAL A 105 7.64 6.65 19.07
CA VAL A 105 9.03 6.27 19.36
C VAL A 105 9.83 5.77 18.14
N SER A 106 9.17 5.43 17.03
CA SER A 106 9.84 4.90 15.84
C SER A 106 10.78 5.92 15.22
N SER A 107 12.03 5.52 14.97
CA SER A 107 13.03 6.33 14.27
C SER A 107 12.69 6.57 12.80
N ALA A 108 11.79 5.76 12.22
CA ALA A 108 11.29 5.95 10.86
C ALA A 108 10.47 7.23 10.70
N VAL A 109 9.93 7.77 11.80
CA VAL A 109 9.05 8.94 11.80
C VAL A 109 9.83 10.17 12.28
N ALA A 110 9.94 11.21 11.45
CA ALA A 110 10.55 12.47 11.85
C ALA A 110 9.54 13.41 12.50
N GLN A 111 8.33 13.51 11.93
CA GLN A 111 7.29 14.44 12.39
C GLN A 111 6.00 13.71 12.72
N ARG A 112 5.38 14.12 13.83
CA ARG A 112 4.20 13.49 14.41
C ARG A 112 3.22 14.55 14.84
N LYS A 113 1.97 14.42 14.42
CA LYS A 113 0.87 15.25 14.94
C LYS A 113 -0.29 14.37 15.31
N TYR A 114 -1.02 14.78 16.34
CA TYR A 114 -2.10 14.01 16.93
C TYR A 114 -3.35 14.88 16.96
N TYR A 115 -4.48 14.27 16.61
CA TYR A 115 -5.75 14.96 16.47
C TYR A 115 -6.89 14.14 17.06
N LEU A 116 -7.84 14.84 17.68
CA LEU A 116 -9.16 14.30 18.01
C LEU A 116 -10.17 14.81 16.98
N CYS A 117 -10.91 13.89 16.39
CA CYS A 117 -11.99 14.19 15.44
C CYS A 117 -13.34 14.16 16.18
N GLU A 118 -13.82 15.32 16.57
CA GLU A 118 -15.15 15.56 17.16
C GLU A 118 -16.14 15.95 16.05
N ASN A 119 -17.29 16.58 16.31
CA ASN A 119 -18.25 17.10 15.31
C ASN A 119 -17.79 18.37 14.56
N ALA A 120 -16.49 18.66 14.59
CA ALA A 120 -15.88 19.84 14.00
C ALA A 120 -14.57 19.45 13.29
N ALA A 121 -13.87 20.44 12.73
CA ALA A 121 -12.55 20.22 12.14
C ALA A 121 -11.60 19.51 13.15
N PRO A 122 -10.71 18.61 12.68
CA PRO A 122 -9.84 17.86 13.58
C PRO A 122 -9.03 18.77 14.51
N ARG A 123 -9.14 18.55 15.82
CA ARG A 123 -8.50 19.37 16.84
C ARG A 123 -7.16 18.78 17.22
N ALA A 124 -6.08 19.54 17.01
CA ALA A 124 -4.74 19.11 17.40
C ALA A 124 -4.63 18.95 18.92
N VAL A 125 -3.93 17.89 19.36
CA VAL A 125 -3.68 17.58 20.76
C VAL A 125 -2.23 17.12 20.97
N PRO A 126 -1.66 17.29 22.18
CA PRO A 126 -0.41 16.65 22.53
C PRO A 126 -0.54 15.12 22.56
N PHE A 127 0.58 14.41 22.34
CA PHE A 127 0.63 12.93 22.43
C PHE A 127 0.03 12.41 23.74
N GLN A 128 0.38 13.04 24.87
CA GLN A 128 -0.12 12.63 26.18
C GLN A 128 -1.64 12.64 26.25
N GLN A 129 -2.28 13.70 25.73
CA GLN A 129 -3.73 13.80 25.72
C GLN A 129 -4.37 12.73 24.84
N LEU A 130 -3.81 12.42 23.66
CA LEU A 130 -4.32 11.33 22.82
C LEU A 130 -4.19 9.98 23.54
N ARG A 131 -3.05 9.74 24.20
CA ARG A 131 -2.82 8.52 24.98
C ARG A 131 -3.85 8.37 26.09
N ASP A 132 -4.09 9.44 26.85
CA ASP A 132 -5.03 9.44 27.97
C ASP A 132 -6.46 9.17 27.48
N VAL A 133 -6.82 9.68 26.28
CA VAL A 133 -8.08 9.37 25.62
C VAL A 133 -8.22 7.88 25.32
N VAL A 134 -7.19 7.27 24.74
CA VAL A 134 -7.17 5.83 24.42
C VAL A 134 -7.18 4.98 25.71
N GLN A 135 -6.63 5.47 26.82
CA GLN A 135 -6.69 4.80 28.12
C GLN A 135 -8.01 5.03 28.88
N GLY A 136 -8.96 5.76 28.29
CA GLY A 136 -10.30 5.96 28.85
C GLY A 136 -10.40 7.12 29.84
N GLU A 137 -9.42 8.01 29.94
CA GLU A 137 -9.40 9.09 30.94
C GLU A 137 -10.40 10.23 30.67
N VAL A 138 -11.28 10.13 29.67
CA VAL A 138 -12.10 11.27 29.22
C VAL A 138 -13.55 11.26 29.72
N ASN A 139 -14.03 12.46 30.08
CA ASN A 139 -15.34 12.69 30.70
C ASN A 139 -16.46 13.07 29.71
N GLN A 140 -16.17 13.65 28.54
CA GLN A 140 -17.19 14.25 27.67
C GLN A 140 -17.24 13.60 26.29
N ALA A 141 -18.29 12.82 26.01
CA ALA A 141 -18.54 12.36 24.65
C ALA A 141 -18.96 13.55 23.78
N ALA A 142 -18.18 13.87 22.74
CA ALA A 142 -18.63 14.78 21.70
C ALA A 142 -19.63 14.07 20.77
N LEU A 143 -20.42 14.86 20.05
CA LEU A 143 -21.10 14.36 18.85
C LEU A 143 -20.01 13.91 17.86
N GLY A 144 -20.17 12.73 17.25
CA GLY A 144 -19.23 12.27 16.22
C GLY A 144 -19.35 13.10 14.94
N THR A 145 -18.27 13.19 14.17
CA THR A 145 -18.36 13.60 12.77
C THR A 145 -18.72 12.39 11.92
N GLU A 146 -19.67 12.58 11.02
CA GLU A 146 -20.03 11.59 10.01
C GLU A 146 -18.82 11.25 9.12
N LEU A 147 -18.63 9.95 8.82
CA LEU A 147 -17.45 9.44 8.13
C LEU A 147 -17.03 10.24 6.87
N PRO A 148 -17.94 10.56 5.92
CA PRO A 148 -17.60 11.37 4.74
C PRO A 148 -16.94 12.71 5.11
N GLN A 149 -17.56 13.46 6.02
CA GLN A 149 -17.09 14.77 6.48
C GLN A 149 -15.76 14.66 7.24
N MET A 150 -15.54 13.58 8.00
CA MET A 150 -14.27 13.34 8.69
C MET A 150 -13.14 13.12 7.67
N LEU A 151 -13.36 12.30 6.65
CA LEU A 151 -12.38 12.05 5.59
C LEU A 151 -12.06 13.33 4.81
N GLU A 152 -13.08 14.10 4.44
CA GLU A 152 -12.90 15.39 3.76
C GLU A 152 -12.12 16.39 4.63
N GLY A 153 -12.49 16.51 5.91
CA GLY A 153 -11.82 17.40 6.87
C GLY A 153 -10.34 17.02 7.12
N ILE A 154 -10.02 15.73 7.06
CA ILE A 154 -8.63 15.24 7.18
C ILE A 154 -7.84 15.52 5.89
N LEU A 155 -8.42 15.17 4.74
CA LEU A 155 -7.72 15.29 3.44
C LEU A 155 -7.63 16.74 2.93
N SER A 156 -8.41 17.66 3.50
CA SER A 156 -8.30 19.10 3.24
C SER A 156 -7.24 19.80 4.09
N GLN A 157 -6.62 19.13 5.07
CA GLN A 157 -5.55 19.73 5.85
C GLN A 157 -4.31 20.04 4.98
N PRO A 158 -3.55 21.10 5.32
CA PRO A 158 -2.29 21.37 4.66
C PRO A 158 -1.37 20.14 4.68
N GLN A 159 -0.77 19.84 3.52
CA GLN A 159 0.16 18.72 3.33
C GLN A 159 -0.45 17.32 3.49
N ALA A 160 -1.78 17.16 3.65
CA ALA A 160 -2.43 15.86 3.83
C ALA A 160 -2.08 14.84 2.73
N THR A 161 -1.83 15.30 1.51
CA THR A 161 -1.48 14.48 0.35
C THR A 161 0.01 14.19 0.22
N GLN A 162 0.86 14.77 1.08
CA GLN A 162 2.32 14.62 1.07
C GLN A 162 2.85 13.87 2.30
N GLN A 163 1.96 13.51 3.23
CA GLN A 163 2.27 12.85 4.50
C GLN A 163 1.36 11.63 4.69
N VAL A 164 1.60 10.86 5.75
CA VAL A 164 0.76 9.71 6.12
C VAL A 164 -0.30 10.18 7.12
N SER A 165 -1.57 9.97 6.79
CA SER A 165 -2.71 10.19 7.68
C SER A 165 -3.25 8.85 8.18
N VAL A 166 -3.24 8.65 9.50
CA VAL A 166 -3.72 7.45 10.18
C VAL A 166 -5.04 7.78 10.87
N ILE A 167 -6.13 7.12 10.50
CA ILE A 167 -7.49 7.44 10.93
C ILE A 167 -8.07 6.24 11.68
N ILE A 168 -8.51 6.46 12.91
CA ILE A 168 -8.96 5.41 13.83
C ILE A 168 -10.42 5.66 14.21
N SER A 169 -11.31 4.71 13.90
CA SER A 169 -12.77 4.87 14.03
C SER A 169 -13.48 3.51 13.92
N ASP A 170 -14.74 3.43 14.34
CA ASP A 170 -15.62 2.28 14.09
C ASP A 170 -16.23 2.27 12.68
N PHE A 171 -16.12 3.41 11.96
CA PHE A 171 -16.67 3.68 10.64
C PHE A 171 -18.16 3.33 10.49
N ILE A 172 -18.92 3.44 11.58
CA ILE A 172 -20.37 3.33 11.53
C ILE A 172 -20.92 4.63 10.96
N TYR A 173 -21.36 4.59 9.70
CA TYR A 173 -22.04 5.70 9.05
C TYR A 173 -23.55 5.58 9.23
N GLY A 174 -24.14 6.48 10.01
CA GLY A 174 -25.56 6.48 10.37
C GLY A 174 -26.29 7.74 9.93
N PRO A 175 -26.39 8.04 8.62
CA PRO A 175 -26.97 9.26 8.09
C PRO A 175 -28.39 9.50 8.61
N ALA A 176 -28.73 10.78 8.79
CA ALA A 176 -30.07 11.20 9.19
C ALA A 176 -31.17 10.74 8.21
N ARG A 177 -30.86 10.62 6.91
CA ARG A 177 -31.80 10.17 5.87
C ARG A 177 -31.43 8.77 5.39
N LYS A 178 -32.38 7.84 5.47
CA LYS A 178 -32.18 6.45 4.97
C LYS A 178 -31.84 6.37 3.48
N SER A 179 -32.27 7.34 2.67
CA SER A 179 -31.91 7.41 1.25
C SER A 179 -30.41 7.49 1.02
N ASP A 180 -29.68 8.10 1.96
CA ASP A 180 -28.26 8.41 1.82
C ASP A 180 -27.39 7.15 2.01
N PHE A 181 -27.96 6.08 2.58
CA PHE A 181 -27.31 4.76 2.60
C PHE A 181 -27.02 4.25 1.18
N SER A 182 -27.98 4.39 0.25
CA SER A 182 -27.77 3.97 -1.15
C SER A 182 -26.67 4.75 -1.88
N GLN A 183 -26.35 5.95 -1.38
CA GLN A 183 -25.35 6.84 -1.95
C GLN A 183 -23.99 6.73 -1.26
N LEU A 184 -23.85 5.84 -0.28
CA LEU A 184 -22.64 5.70 0.51
C LEU A 184 -21.36 5.53 -0.33
N PRO A 185 -21.33 4.70 -1.39
CA PRO A 185 -20.15 4.61 -2.25
C PRO A 185 -19.77 5.96 -2.89
N ASN A 186 -20.76 6.71 -3.35
CA ASN A 186 -20.55 8.02 -3.98
C ASN A 186 -20.10 9.09 -2.97
N LEU A 187 -20.66 9.08 -1.76
CA LEU A 187 -20.29 9.98 -0.67
C LEU A 187 -18.84 9.73 -0.22
N ILE A 188 -18.45 8.46 -0.06
CA ILE A 188 -17.05 8.14 0.26
C ILE A 188 -16.14 8.58 -0.88
N ARG A 189 -16.45 8.21 -2.12
CA ARG A 189 -15.63 8.56 -3.29
C ARG A 189 -15.41 10.07 -3.42
N THR A 190 -16.45 10.87 -3.17
CA THR A 190 -16.33 12.34 -3.21
C THR A 190 -15.53 12.88 -2.04
N SER A 191 -15.72 12.34 -0.84
CA SER A 191 -14.97 12.76 0.37
C SER A 191 -13.48 12.44 0.29
N ILE A 192 -13.11 11.39 -0.44
CA ILE A 192 -11.71 11.04 -0.71
C ILE A 192 -11.22 11.49 -2.09
N ALA A 193 -11.88 12.45 -2.74
CA ALA A 193 -11.47 12.92 -4.07
C ALA A 193 -9.95 13.21 -4.21
N PRO A 194 -9.24 13.76 -3.21
CA PRO A 194 -7.79 13.92 -3.25
C PRO A 194 -7.01 12.61 -3.46
N VAL A 195 -7.53 11.46 -3.00
CA VAL A 195 -6.90 10.14 -3.19
C VAL A 195 -6.75 9.82 -4.67
N ASN A 196 -7.82 9.99 -5.46
CA ASN A 196 -7.76 9.79 -6.91
C ASN A 196 -6.92 10.89 -7.60
N GLN A 197 -7.13 12.15 -7.23
CA GLN A 197 -6.45 13.28 -7.87
C GLN A 197 -4.94 13.26 -7.69
N GLN A 198 -4.46 12.78 -6.54
CA GLN A 198 -3.04 12.75 -6.18
C GLN A 198 -2.46 11.33 -6.17
N GLN A 199 -3.21 10.33 -6.64
CA GLN A 199 -2.79 8.92 -6.71
C GLN A 199 -2.27 8.41 -5.36
N LEU A 200 -2.97 8.74 -4.27
CA LEU A 200 -2.64 8.26 -2.93
C LEU A 200 -3.00 6.77 -2.80
N ALA A 201 -2.36 6.10 -1.86
CA ALA A 201 -2.76 4.77 -1.41
C ALA A 201 -3.66 4.87 -0.18
N VAL A 202 -4.55 3.87 -0.04
CA VAL A 202 -5.38 3.65 1.15
C VAL A 202 -5.14 2.22 1.62
N ALA A 203 -4.64 2.06 2.84
CA ALA A 203 -4.60 0.79 3.54
C ALA A 203 -5.64 0.78 4.66
N VAL A 204 -6.39 -0.30 4.80
CA VAL A 204 -7.45 -0.49 5.79
C VAL A 204 -7.12 -1.71 6.61
N PHE A 205 -7.05 -1.55 7.92
CA PHE A 205 -6.81 -2.61 8.89
C PHE A 205 -8.05 -2.74 9.77
N GLY A 206 -8.69 -3.90 9.76
CA GLY A 206 -9.86 -4.20 10.59
C GLY A 206 -9.50 -5.07 11.79
N GLU A 207 -10.00 -4.71 12.96
CA GLU A 207 -9.95 -5.54 14.17
C GLU A 207 -11.31 -5.56 14.86
N THR A 208 -11.46 -6.43 15.85
CA THR A 208 -12.63 -6.42 16.72
C THR A 208 -12.18 -6.22 18.15
N SER A 209 -13.00 -5.56 18.95
CA SER A 209 -12.73 -5.39 20.37
C SER A 209 -14.01 -5.45 21.17
N HIS A 210 -13.89 -5.86 22.43
CA HIS A 210 -14.97 -5.75 23.39
C HIS A 210 -15.42 -4.30 23.53
N PHE A 211 -16.74 -4.10 23.62
CA PHE A 211 -17.34 -2.80 23.75
C PHE A 211 -18.25 -2.73 24.98
N TYR A 212 -18.07 -1.69 25.78
CA TYR A 212 -18.79 -1.49 27.04
C TYR A 212 -19.52 -0.15 27.07
N GLY A 213 -20.85 -0.19 27.06
CA GLY A 213 -21.69 0.99 27.21
C GLY A 213 -22.56 1.25 25.99
N SER A 214 -22.66 2.52 25.60
CA SER A 214 -23.67 2.99 24.62
C SER A 214 -23.21 2.75 23.18
N TYR A 215 -23.82 1.78 22.51
CA TYR A 215 -23.63 1.51 21.10
C TYR A 215 -24.72 2.19 20.26
N PHE A 216 -24.33 2.84 19.17
CA PHE A 216 -25.21 3.63 18.32
C PHE A 216 -25.24 3.05 16.91
N PRO A 217 -26.12 2.07 16.61
CA PRO A 217 -26.18 1.45 15.29
C PRO A 217 -26.54 2.47 14.21
N ALA A 218 -26.04 2.27 12.99
CA ALA A 218 -26.46 3.02 11.81
C ALA A 218 -27.96 2.85 11.57
N VAL A 219 -28.48 1.62 11.69
CA VAL A 219 -29.91 1.35 11.60
C VAL A 219 -30.59 1.63 12.94
N LYS A 220 -31.39 2.70 13.00
CA LYS A 220 -32.05 3.18 14.24
C LYS A 220 -33.30 2.39 14.67
N THR A 221 -33.59 1.27 14.02
CA THR A 221 -34.77 0.42 14.30
C THR A 221 -34.30 -1.03 14.53
N PRO A 222 -34.78 -1.73 15.58
CA PRO A 222 -35.81 -1.32 16.54
C PRO A 222 -35.37 -0.26 17.56
N ALA A 223 -34.07 -0.09 17.81
CA ALA A 223 -33.58 0.84 18.83
C ALA A 223 -32.52 1.81 18.27
N PRO A 224 -32.58 3.12 18.58
CA PRO A 224 -31.57 4.09 18.15
C PRO A 224 -30.23 3.96 18.90
N LYS A 225 -30.23 3.19 19.99
CA LYS A 225 -29.11 2.96 20.90
C LYS A 225 -29.28 1.60 21.58
N ARG A 226 -28.18 0.89 21.82
CA ARG A 226 -28.13 -0.34 22.63
C ARG A 226 -27.04 -0.22 23.69
N THR A 227 -27.21 -0.93 24.80
CA THR A 227 -26.16 -1.05 25.82
C THR A 227 -25.46 -2.37 25.61
N LEU A 228 -24.15 -2.33 25.38
CA LEU A 228 -23.29 -3.51 25.27
C LEU A 228 -22.49 -3.70 26.57
N ALA A 229 -22.25 -4.95 26.91
CA ALA A 229 -21.57 -5.40 28.11
C ALA A 229 -20.39 -6.34 27.75
N GLY A 230 -19.64 -5.99 26.71
CA GLY A 230 -18.47 -6.73 26.24
C GLY A 230 -18.67 -7.45 24.91
N GLU A 231 -19.77 -7.25 24.20
CA GLU A 231 -19.90 -7.74 22.83
C GLU A 231 -18.75 -7.21 21.95
N LYS A 232 -18.25 -8.07 21.07
CA LYS A 232 -17.20 -7.69 20.11
C LYS A 232 -17.81 -6.96 18.92
N VAL A 233 -17.34 -5.75 18.71
CA VAL A 233 -17.69 -4.91 17.55
C VAL A 233 -16.40 -4.53 16.80
N PRO A 234 -16.49 -4.32 15.48
CA PRO A 234 -15.32 -3.97 14.68
C PRO A 234 -14.90 -2.52 14.90
N TYR A 235 -13.62 -2.26 14.71
CA TYR A 235 -13.04 -0.94 14.50
C TYR A 235 -11.95 -1.03 13.44
N TYR A 236 -11.53 0.13 12.93
CA TYR A 236 -10.64 0.20 11.80
C TYR A 236 -9.55 1.24 11.98
N VAL A 237 -8.41 0.95 11.38
CA VAL A 237 -7.32 1.89 11.16
C VAL A 237 -7.17 2.08 9.65
N TRP A 238 -7.41 3.28 9.14
CA TRP A 238 -7.09 3.64 7.76
C TRP A 238 -5.77 4.38 7.72
N VAL A 239 -4.93 4.05 6.75
CA VAL A 239 -3.66 4.73 6.49
C VAL A 239 -3.72 5.26 5.07
N ILE A 240 -3.71 6.58 4.92
CA ILE A 240 -3.85 7.28 3.64
C ILE A 240 -2.63 8.16 3.41
N GLY A 241 -2.07 8.15 2.19
CA GLY A 241 -0.95 9.01 1.84
C GLY A 241 -0.24 8.56 0.56
N PRO A 242 0.92 9.14 0.23
CA PRO A 242 1.70 8.69 -0.92
C PRO A 242 2.01 7.17 -0.85
N PRO A 243 1.88 6.42 -1.95
CA PRO A 243 1.91 4.94 -1.92
C PRO A 243 3.13 4.33 -1.22
N ALA A 244 4.33 4.83 -1.50
CA ALA A 244 5.56 4.35 -0.88
C ALA A 244 5.61 4.65 0.63
N LEU A 245 5.05 5.79 1.07
CA LEU A 245 5.03 6.15 2.48
C LEU A 245 4.01 5.32 3.27
N VAL A 246 2.86 4.99 2.67
CA VAL A 246 1.87 4.07 3.26
C VAL A 246 2.46 2.67 3.42
N ALA A 247 3.13 2.15 2.39
CA ALA A 247 3.80 0.85 2.44
C ALA A 247 4.85 0.82 3.57
N ARG A 248 5.67 1.87 3.63
CA ARG A 248 6.71 2.03 4.65
C ARG A 248 6.14 2.16 6.06
N TYR A 249 5.08 2.94 6.27
CA TYR A 249 4.41 3.03 7.57
C TYR A 249 3.87 1.68 8.03
N ALA A 250 3.23 0.92 7.12
CA ALA A 250 2.72 -0.41 7.43
C ALA A 250 3.84 -1.42 7.78
N ALA A 251 5.01 -1.29 7.14
CA ALA A 251 6.15 -2.17 7.37
C ALA A 251 6.96 -1.82 8.63
N GLU A 252 7.27 -0.54 8.84
CA GLU A 252 8.23 -0.06 9.86
C GLU A 252 7.56 0.39 11.16
N VAL A 253 6.28 0.77 11.12
CA VAL A 253 5.54 1.29 12.29
C VAL A 253 4.42 0.34 12.68
N PHE A 254 3.57 -0.07 11.73
CA PHE A 254 2.44 -0.97 12.05
C PHE A 254 2.81 -2.46 11.98
N LYS A 255 3.92 -2.85 12.62
CA LYS A 255 4.54 -4.19 12.49
C LYS A 255 3.60 -5.36 12.81
N ASN A 256 2.68 -5.17 13.76
CA ASN A 256 1.73 -6.18 14.22
C ASN A 256 0.32 -5.98 13.61
N ALA A 257 0.25 -5.65 12.32
CA ALA A 257 -1.00 -5.44 11.61
C ALA A 257 -1.93 -6.68 11.69
N PRO A 258 -3.25 -6.48 11.80
CA PRO A 258 -4.23 -7.56 11.92
C PRO A 258 -4.36 -8.39 10.65
N ALA A 259 -5.04 -9.54 10.73
CA ALA A 259 -5.25 -10.40 9.56
C ALA A 259 -6.15 -9.73 8.50
N GLN A 260 -7.14 -8.95 8.93
CA GLN A 260 -8.06 -8.25 8.05
C GLN A 260 -7.40 -6.97 7.54
N GLN A 261 -6.84 -7.06 6.34
CA GLN A 261 -6.20 -5.93 5.66
C GLN A 261 -6.79 -5.78 4.26
N ALA A 262 -6.99 -4.55 3.80
CA ALA A 262 -7.31 -4.22 2.42
C ALA A 262 -6.41 -3.08 1.96
N PHE A 263 -5.90 -3.15 0.73
CA PHE A 263 -4.96 -2.16 0.20
C PHE A 263 -5.44 -1.72 -1.18
N PHE A 264 -5.48 -0.40 -1.39
CA PHE A 264 -5.85 0.21 -2.65
C PHE A 264 -4.77 1.22 -3.05
N GLY A 265 -4.33 1.16 -4.31
CA GLY A 265 -3.29 2.07 -4.82
C GLY A 265 -1.90 1.89 -4.22
N LEU A 266 -1.66 0.83 -3.43
CA LEU A 266 -0.35 0.57 -2.85
C LEU A 266 0.67 0.28 -3.95
N LYS A 267 1.78 1.01 -3.94
CA LYS A 267 2.86 0.88 -4.91
C LYS A 267 4.17 1.15 -4.20
N THR A 268 5.15 0.27 -4.38
CA THR A 268 6.51 0.49 -3.88
C THR A 268 7.42 0.96 -5.01
N THR A 269 8.62 1.40 -4.65
CA THR A 269 9.72 1.38 -5.60
C THR A 269 9.97 -0.04 -6.09
N ALA A 270 10.53 -0.17 -7.29
CA ALA A 270 10.92 -1.47 -7.80
C ALA A 270 11.92 -2.09 -6.82
N PRO A 271 11.62 -3.28 -6.24
CA PRO A 271 12.49 -3.87 -5.24
C PRO A 271 13.82 -4.26 -5.89
N ALA A 272 14.91 -4.22 -5.11
CA ALA A 272 16.18 -4.76 -5.56
C ALA A 272 15.97 -6.22 -5.98
N PHE A 273 16.38 -6.55 -7.21
CA PHE A 273 16.10 -7.82 -7.87
C PHE A 273 17.27 -8.22 -8.76
N ALA A 274 17.78 -9.43 -8.56
CA ALA A 274 18.84 -9.98 -9.41
C ALA A 274 18.84 -11.51 -9.39
N PRO A 275 19.32 -12.16 -10.46
CA PRO A 275 19.64 -13.57 -10.41
C PRO A 275 20.83 -13.84 -9.48
N LEU A 276 20.75 -14.94 -8.73
CA LEU A 276 21.79 -15.41 -7.83
C LEU A 276 22.38 -16.69 -8.40
N LEU A 277 23.53 -16.58 -9.07
CA LEU A 277 24.26 -17.70 -9.68
C LEU A 277 25.31 -18.33 -8.75
N LEU A 278 25.46 -17.78 -7.55
CA LEU A 278 26.34 -18.29 -6.51
C LEU A 278 25.74 -19.51 -5.81
N LYS A 279 26.62 -20.31 -5.17
CA LYS A 279 26.19 -21.41 -4.30
C LYS A 279 25.59 -20.85 -3.02
N LEU A 280 24.28 -20.92 -2.90
CA LEU A 280 23.60 -20.78 -1.62
C LEU A 280 23.86 -22.00 -0.74
N THR A 281 23.83 -21.81 0.57
CA THR A 281 24.02 -22.87 1.57
C THR A 281 22.95 -23.95 1.47
N ASP A 282 21.71 -23.58 1.10
CA ASP A 282 20.66 -24.53 0.78
C ASP A 282 20.88 -25.18 -0.61
N PRO A 283 21.16 -26.49 -0.67
CA PRO A 283 21.37 -27.20 -1.92
C PRO A 283 20.14 -27.19 -2.84
N LYS A 284 18.93 -26.97 -2.31
CA LYS A 284 17.68 -26.90 -3.10
C LYS A 284 17.61 -25.66 -3.99
N LEU A 285 18.49 -24.68 -3.77
CA LEU A 285 18.53 -23.40 -4.47
C LEU A 285 19.66 -23.29 -5.48
N LYS A 286 20.38 -24.39 -5.73
CA LYS A 286 21.37 -24.45 -6.79
C LYS A 286 20.69 -24.32 -8.15
N PRO A 287 21.26 -23.54 -9.09
CA PRO A 287 20.77 -23.55 -10.45
C PRO A 287 20.92 -24.95 -11.06
N THR A 288 19.98 -25.33 -11.92
CA THR A 288 20.03 -26.56 -12.71
C THR A 288 19.76 -26.23 -14.18
N GLY A 289 20.36 -27.01 -15.09
CA GLY A 289 20.43 -26.66 -16.50
C GLY A 289 21.57 -25.69 -16.80
N SER A 290 21.69 -25.27 -18.06
CA SER A 290 22.75 -24.34 -18.49
C SER A 290 22.28 -22.90 -18.28
N VAL A 291 22.75 -22.29 -17.19
CA VAL A 291 22.42 -20.92 -16.79
C VAL A 291 23.71 -20.12 -16.61
N PHE A 292 23.86 -19.06 -17.40
CA PHE A 292 25.02 -18.17 -17.36
C PHE A 292 24.58 -16.73 -17.11
N GLY A 293 25.38 -16.00 -16.34
CA GLY A 293 25.15 -14.57 -16.11
C GLY A 293 25.77 -13.76 -17.24
N GLU A 294 25.03 -12.78 -17.73
CA GLU A 294 25.51 -11.86 -18.77
C GLU A 294 24.92 -10.48 -18.51
N ASP A 295 25.79 -9.48 -18.30
CA ASP A 295 25.41 -8.11 -17.93
C ASP A 295 24.33 -8.06 -16.82
N ASN A 296 23.15 -7.52 -17.15
CA ASN A 296 21.97 -7.38 -16.29
C ASN A 296 20.94 -8.52 -16.47
N GLY A 297 21.32 -9.63 -17.12
CA GLY A 297 20.42 -10.71 -17.52
C GLY A 297 21.01 -12.11 -17.37
N LEU A 298 20.34 -13.08 -17.99
CA LEU A 298 20.77 -14.48 -18.04
C LEU A 298 20.76 -15.03 -19.47
N THR A 299 21.71 -15.91 -19.75
CA THR A 299 21.75 -16.74 -20.97
C THR A 299 21.45 -18.18 -20.58
N LEU A 300 20.47 -18.79 -21.25
CA LEU A 300 19.88 -20.08 -20.90
C LEU A 300 19.89 -21.04 -22.11
N LYS A 301 20.30 -22.30 -21.92
CA LYS A 301 20.03 -23.37 -22.89
C LYS A 301 18.82 -24.19 -22.42
N VAL A 302 17.67 -24.01 -23.07
CA VAL A 302 16.36 -24.61 -22.66
C VAL A 302 15.86 -25.65 -23.68
N SER A 303 16.71 -26.07 -24.62
CA SER A 303 16.32 -26.98 -25.72
C SER A 303 16.19 -28.44 -25.30
N GLU A 304 16.90 -28.86 -24.25
CA GLU A 304 16.98 -30.26 -23.79
C GLU A 304 16.37 -30.42 -22.38
N ASP A 305 16.66 -29.48 -21.47
CA ASP A 305 16.16 -29.48 -20.09
C ASP A 305 15.66 -28.08 -19.67
N PRO A 306 14.67 -28.00 -18.75
CA PRO A 306 14.32 -26.74 -18.11
C PRO A 306 15.51 -26.13 -17.36
N ALA A 307 15.64 -24.80 -17.47
CA ALA A 307 16.61 -24.04 -16.70
C ALA A 307 15.95 -23.53 -15.42
N ASP A 308 16.50 -23.89 -14.26
CA ASP A 308 16.05 -23.38 -12.98
C ASP A 308 17.14 -22.52 -12.36
N PHE A 309 16.79 -21.36 -11.85
CA PHE A 309 17.72 -20.45 -11.19
C PHE A 309 17.07 -19.72 -10.02
N THR A 310 17.90 -19.23 -9.10
CA THR A 310 17.45 -18.47 -7.94
C THR A 310 17.55 -16.97 -8.23
N VAL A 311 16.60 -16.20 -7.71
CA VAL A 311 16.66 -14.73 -7.72
C VAL A 311 16.53 -14.20 -6.29
N GLY A 312 17.20 -13.09 -6.01
CA GLY A 312 17.08 -12.33 -4.77
C GLY A 312 16.07 -11.19 -4.93
N LEU A 313 15.33 -10.90 -3.86
CA LEU A 313 14.36 -9.81 -3.78
C LEU A 313 14.47 -9.05 -2.45
N ASN A 314 14.45 -7.73 -2.50
CA ASN A 314 14.27 -6.90 -1.31
C ASN A 314 12.81 -6.49 -1.13
N LEU A 315 12.13 -7.08 -0.15
CA LEU A 315 10.71 -6.90 0.11
C LEU A 315 10.45 -6.18 1.43
N LYS A 316 11.48 -5.58 2.04
CA LYS A 316 11.38 -4.92 3.37
C LYS A 316 10.31 -3.83 3.43
N GLU A 317 10.01 -3.19 2.30
CA GLU A 317 9.05 -2.10 2.18
C GLU A 317 7.60 -2.58 2.05
N LEU A 318 7.37 -3.88 1.83
CA LEU A 318 6.03 -4.42 1.77
C LEU A 318 5.43 -4.57 3.17
N PRO A 319 4.10 -4.54 3.32
CA PRO A 319 3.45 -4.94 4.57
C PRO A 319 3.93 -6.31 5.05
N ALA A 320 4.14 -6.49 6.35
CA ALA A 320 4.69 -7.73 6.92
C ALA A 320 3.91 -9.00 6.50
N ALA A 321 2.58 -8.89 6.37
CA ALA A 321 1.73 -9.98 5.90
C ALA A 321 2.07 -10.43 4.47
N TRP A 322 2.55 -9.50 3.63
CA TRP A 322 2.89 -9.75 2.23
C TRP A 322 4.34 -10.19 2.03
N GLN A 323 5.19 -10.02 3.04
CA GLN A 323 6.55 -10.58 3.05
C GLN A 323 6.53 -12.09 3.34
N LYS A 324 5.42 -12.65 3.86
CA LYS A 324 5.36 -14.07 4.20
C LYS A 324 5.57 -14.95 2.96
N PRO A 325 6.47 -15.96 3.01
CA PRO A 325 6.70 -16.86 1.88
C PRO A 325 5.45 -17.51 1.30
N ALA A 326 4.50 -17.91 2.16
CA ALA A 326 3.23 -18.50 1.72
C ALA A 326 2.38 -17.54 0.89
N PHE A 327 2.33 -16.26 1.28
CA PHE A 327 1.62 -15.22 0.52
C PHE A 327 2.29 -15.00 -0.84
N LEU A 328 3.60 -14.79 -0.84
CA LEU A 328 4.38 -14.57 -2.06
C LEU A 328 4.26 -15.74 -3.05
N ALA A 329 4.32 -16.97 -2.56
CA ALA A 329 4.17 -18.17 -3.39
C ALA A 329 2.81 -18.26 -4.09
N GLN A 330 1.74 -17.75 -3.45
CA GLN A 330 0.39 -17.74 -4.02
C GLN A 330 0.13 -16.55 -4.95
N GLN A 331 0.71 -15.39 -4.63
CA GLN A 331 0.34 -14.12 -5.26
C GLN A 331 1.29 -13.67 -6.37
N LEU A 332 2.59 -14.03 -6.31
CA LEU A 332 3.53 -13.65 -7.36
C LEU A 332 3.12 -14.25 -8.71
N ARG A 333 3.29 -13.47 -9.77
CA ARG A 333 3.00 -13.83 -11.15
C ARG A 333 4.27 -13.75 -11.97
N VAL A 334 4.61 -14.86 -12.60
CA VAL A 334 5.73 -14.96 -13.55
C VAL A 334 5.16 -14.91 -14.95
N ARG A 335 5.68 -14.02 -15.79
CA ARG A 335 5.32 -13.95 -17.21
C ARG A 335 6.57 -13.86 -18.06
N LEU A 336 6.63 -14.72 -19.07
CA LEU A 336 7.68 -14.75 -20.07
C LEU A 336 7.04 -14.72 -21.46
N PRO A 337 7.04 -13.58 -22.16
CA PRO A 337 6.54 -13.51 -23.54
C PRO A 337 7.29 -14.49 -24.44
N ASN A 338 6.57 -15.18 -25.33
CA ASN A 338 7.13 -16.16 -26.28
C ASN A 338 7.96 -17.27 -25.61
N GLY A 339 7.60 -17.64 -24.38
CA GLY A 339 8.24 -18.70 -23.60
C GLY A 339 7.30 -19.25 -22.54
N GLN A 340 7.87 -20.07 -21.66
CA GLN A 340 7.17 -20.61 -20.49
C GLN A 340 8.10 -20.49 -19.29
N ALA A 341 7.60 -19.84 -18.24
CA ALA A 341 8.29 -19.71 -16.98
C ALA A 341 7.31 -19.80 -15.80
N SER A 342 7.79 -20.30 -14.67
CA SER A 342 6.99 -20.45 -13.46
C SER A 342 7.84 -20.24 -12.20
N LEU A 343 7.17 -19.91 -11.10
CA LEU A 343 7.74 -19.99 -9.77
C LEU A 343 7.73 -21.46 -9.32
N LEU A 344 8.85 -21.98 -8.85
CA LEU A 344 8.89 -23.35 -8.34
C LEU A 344 8.13 -23.44 -7.00
N PRO A 345 7.30 -24.47 -6.78
CA PRO A 345 6.62 -24.68 -5.52
C PRO A 345 7.59 -24.75 -4.34
N ASN A 346 7.20 -24.19 -3.20
CA ASN A 346 7.98 -24.21 -1.96
C ASN A 346 9.41 -23.64 -2.08
N SER A 347 9.65 -22.76 -3.05
CA SER A 347 10.98 -22.18 -3.28
C SER A 347 11.17 -20.79 -2.67
N VAL A 348 10.08 -20.09 -2.32
CA VAL A 348 10.16 -18.78 -1.68
C VAL A 348 10.60 -18.94 -0.24
N ARG A 349 11.63 -18.20 0.17
CA ARG A 349 12.06 -18.15 1.56
C ARG A 349 12.66 -16.79 1.93
N VAL A 350 12.72 -16.54 3.23
CA VAL A 350 13.45 -15.42 3.81
C VAL A 350 14.94 -15.79 3.88
N LEU A 351 15.82 -14.83 3.64
CA LEU A 351 17.26 -14.95 3.89
C LEU A 351 17.55 -14.77 5.39
N THR A 352 18.43 -15.58 5.96
CA THR A 352 18.86 -15.37 7.35
C THR A 352 19.93 -14.29 7.44
N GLU A 353 20.07 -13.68 8.62
CA GLU A 353 21.13 -12.70 8.89
C GLU A 353 22.53 -13.30 8.69
N ASP A 354 22.72 -14.56 9.06
CA ASP A 354 23.98 -15.30 8.86
C ASP A 354 24.33 -15.45 7.37
N GLU A 355 23.33 -15.69 6.50
CA GLU A 355 23.55 -15.77 5.06
C GLU A 355 23.91 -14.42 4.45
N GLN A 356 23.22 -13.36 4.88
CA GLN A 356 23.47 -12.00 4.39
C GLN A 356 24.83 -11.47 4.84
N SER A 357 25.24 -11.75 6.08
CA SER A 357 26.54 -11.34 6.62
C SER A 357 27.68 -12.20 6.10
N GLY A 358 27.47 -13.51 5.93
CA GLY A 358 28.45 -14.43 5.37
C GLY A 358 28.67 -14.28 3.87
N GLN A 359 27.72 -13.67 3.14
CA GLN A 359 27.79 -13.47 1.70
C GLN A 359 27.38 -12.04 1.31
N PRO A 360 28.33 -11.11 1.14
CA PRO A 360 28.03 -9.69 0.88
C PRO A 360 27.11 -9.42 -0.32
N VAL A 361 27.13 -10.31 -1.32
CA VAL A 361 26.22 -10.26 -2.49
C VAL A 361 24.74 -10.42 -2.13
N LEU A 362 24.43 -11.04 -0.97
CA LEU A 362 23.07 -11.26 -0.48
C LEU A 362 22.55 -10.11 0.38
N ALA A 363 23.43 -9.25 0.90
CA ALA A 363 23.08 -8.14 1.78
C ALA A 363 21.95 -7.22 1.24
N PRO A 364 21.83 -6.96 -0.08
CA PRO A 364 20.74 -6.13 -0.60
C PRO A 364 19.36 -6.80 -0.57
N TYR A 365 19.27 -8.12 -0.41
CA TYR A 365 18.03 -8.89 -0.58
C TYR A 365 17.53 -9.43 0.76
N THR A 366 16.22 -9.57 0.88
CA THR A 366 15.54 -10.14 2.06
C THR A 366 14.98 -11.53 1.82
N HIS A 367 14.72 -11.85 0.56
CA HIS A 367 14.06 -13.07 0.14
C HIS A 367 14.80 -13.67 -1.05
N VAL A 368 14.66 -14.98 -1.21
CA VAL A 368 15.04 -15.67 -2.44
C VAL A 368 13.91 -16.57 -2.91
N LEU A 369 13.84 -16.81 -4.21
CA LEU A 369 12.91 -17.75 -4.83
C LEU A 369 13.52 -18.41 -6.07
N ARG A 370 13.01 -19.58 -6.47
CA ARG A 370 13.45 -20.23 -7.72
C ARG A 370 12.44 -20.04 -8.83
N LEU A 371 12.96 -19.65 -9.98
CA LEU A 371 12.24 -19.59 -11.24
C LEU A 371 12.66 -20.77 -12.12
N ARG A 372 11.70 -21.34 -12.82
CA ARG A 372 11.90 -22.32 -13.89
C ARG A 372 11.56 -21.69 -15.22
N VAL A 373 12.42 -21.88 -16.21
CA VAL A 373 12.14 -21.58 -17.62
C VAL A 373 12.15 -22.90 -18.37
N SER A 374 11.01 -23.30 -18.91
CA SER A 374 10.85 -24.57 -19.64
C SER A 374 10.80 -24.39 -21.16
N LYS A 375 10.60 -23.17 -21.64
CA LYS A 375 10.61 -22.87 -23.08
C LYS A 375 11.00 -21.41 -23.32
N LEU A 376 11.85 -21.18 -24.32
CA LEU A 376 12.20 -19.85 -24.80
C LEU A 376 12.29 -19.88 -26.33
N ALA A 377 11.28 -19.34 -27.02
CA ALA A 377 11.16 -19.51 -28.48
C ALA A 377 12.03 -18.49 -29.26
N GLY A 378 12.20 -17.28 -28.73
CA GLY A 378 13.00 -16.22 -29.33
C GLY A 378 14.49 -16.29 -28.91
N PRO A 379 15.38 -15.60 -29.63
CA PRO A 379 16.78 -15.42 -29.21
C PRO A 379 16.90 -14.61 -27.92
N THR A 380 15.93 -13.73 -27.67
CA THR A 380 15.83 -12.92 -26.46
C THR A 380 14.37 -12.85 -25.99
N SER A 381 14.18 -12.67 -24.68
CA SER A 381 12.89 -12.31 -24.09
C SER A 381 13.12 -11.61 -22.75
N THR A 382 12.07 -11.11 -22.12
CA THR A 382 12.14 -10.49 -20.78
C THR A 382 11.18 -11.21 -19.86
N LEU A 383 11.74 -11.92 -18.88
CA LEU A 383 10.96 -12.47 -17.79
C LEU A 383 10.50 -11.32 -16.88
N SER A 384 9.23 -11.32 -16.53
CA SER A 384 8.66 -10.39 -15.56
C SER A 384 8.14 -11.14 -14.35
N LEU A 385 8.50 -10.64 -13.17
CA LEU A 385 7.95 -11.07 -11.90
C LEU A 385 7.13 -9.92 -11.34
N THR A 386 5.85 -10.15 -11.10
CA THR A 386 4.90 -9.12 -10.69
C THR A 386 4.18 -9.55 -9.41
N LEU A 387 4.09 -8.64 -8.44
CA LEU A 387 3.13 -8.75 -7.35
C LEU A 387 1.89 -7.92 -7.74
N PRO A 388 0.78 -8.55 -8.15
CA PRO A 388 -0.45 -7.81 -8.43
C PRO A 388 -0.99 -7.17 -7.15
N ALA A 389 -1.64 -6.02 -7.28
CA ALA A 389 -2.43 -5.49 -6.16
C ALA A 389 -3.64 -6.39 -5.95
N PRO A 390 -3.94 -6.80 -4.70
CA PRO A 390 -5.15 -7.57 -4.43
C PRO A 390 -6.38 -6.69 -4.68
N GLU A 391 -7.44 -7.28 -5.23
CA GLU A 391 -8.77 -6.67 -5.25
C GLU A 391 -9.36 -6.63 -3.83
N THR A 392 -10.58 -6.10 -3.68
CA THR A 392 -11.27 -6.07 -2.38
C THR A 392 -11.35 -7.47 -1.77
N PRO A 393 -10.78 -7.71 -0.57
CA PRO A 393 -10.69 -9.03 0.03
C PRO A 393 -12.04 -9.51 0.58
N GLU A 394 -12.24 -10.83 0.62
CA GLU A 394 -13.51 -11.46 1.02
C GLU A 394 -13.97 -11.10 2.43
N TRP A 395 -13.04 -10.80 3.35
CA TRP A 395 -13.38 -10.43 4.72
C TRP A 395 -14.25 -9.17 4.78
N VAL A 396 -14.14 -8.27 3.79
CA VAL A 396 -14.95 -7.05 3.70
C VAL A 396 -16.43 -7.40 3.57
N ALA A 397 -16.77 -8.35 2.69
CA ALA A 397 -18.13 -8.83 2.55
C ALA A 397 -18.59 -9.58 3.81
N ALA A 398 -17.71 -10.40 4.40
CA ALA A 398 -18.01 -11.15 5.62
C ALA A 398 -18.27 -10.25 6.86
N TRP A 399 -17.62 -9.08 6.89
CA TRP A 399 -17.76 -8.07 7.95
C TRP A 399 -18.77 -6.98 7.60
N SER A 400 -19.42 -7.02 6.43
CA SER A 400 -20.50 -6.09 6.12
C SER A 400 -21.85 -6.59 6.64
N THR A 401 -22.72 -5.67 7.02
CA THR A 401 -24.13 -5.95 7.33
C THR A 401 -25.03 -4.84 6.77
N THR A 402 -26.29 -5.16 6.49
CA THR A 402 -27.33 -4.16 6.20
C THR A 402 -28.16 -3.81 7.44
N ASN A 403 -27.84 -4.43 8.57
CA ASN A 403 -28.45 -4.14 9.86
C ASN A 403 -27.45 -4.44 10.98
N ASP A 404 -26.93 -3.38 11.58
CA ASP A 404 -26.02 -3.43 12.72
C ASP A 404 -26.75 -3.24 14.05
N ASN A 405 -28.09 -3.19 14.04
CA ASN A 405 -28.84 -3.10 15.27
C ASN A 405 -28.55 -4.31 16.16
N THR A 406 -28.38 -5.52 15.61
CA THR A 406 -27.92 -6.69 16.37
C THR A 406 -26.38 -6.72 16.43
N PRO A 407 -25.76 -6.49 17.59
CA PRO A 407 -24.31 -6.40 17.71
C PRO A 407 -23.65 -7.71 17.27
N ALA A 408 -22.69 -7.57 16.36
CA ALA A 408 -21.89 -8.64 15.79
C ALA A 408 -20.54 -8.03 15.37
N PRO A 409 -19.52 -8.84 15.08
CA PRO A 409 -18.27 -8.35 14.49
C PRO A 409 -18.48 -7.96 13.01
N ARG A 410 -19.43 -7.06 12.74
CA ARG A 410 -19.82 -6.57 11.42
C ARG A 410 -20.16 -5.08 11.48
N THR A 411 -19.86 -4.36 10.40
CA THR A 411 -20.13 -2.94 10.22
C THR A 411 -21.18 -2.73 9.16
N PHE A 412 -22.11 -1.81 9.42
CA PHE A 412 -23.13 -1.45 8.45
C PHE A 412 -22.49 -0.90 7.16
N GLY A 413 -22.79 -1.52 6.02
CA GLY A 413 -22.38 -1.02 4.70
C GLY A 413 -20.87 -0.95 4.47
N LEU A 414 -20.05 -1.75 5.17
CA LEU A 414 -18.59 -1.76 5.01
C LEU A 414 -18.16 -2.03 3.56
N ASP A 415 -18.85 -2.96 2.90
CA ASP A 415 -18.67 -3.27 1.48
C ASP A 415 -18.94 -2.07 0.58
N GLN A 416 -19.97 -1.27 0.89
CA GLN A 416 -20.29 -0.04 0.17
C GLN A 416 -19.26 1.06 0.41
N ILE A 417 -18.79 1.21 1.65
CA ILE A 417 -17.72 2.15 2.01
C ILE A 417 -16.47 1.83 1.19
N LEU A 418 -16.00 0.57 1.24
CA LEU A 418 -14.80 0.15 0.52
C LEU A 418 -15.01 0.04 -0.99
N ALA A 419 -16.24 -0.14 -1.48
CA ALA A 419 -16.56 0.02 -2.89
C ALA A 419 -16.34 1.48 -3.36
N GLY A 420 -16.74 2.48 -2.56
CA GLY A 420 -16.45 3.89 -2.84
C GLY A 420 -14.94 4.17 -2.92
N VAL A 421 -14.17 3.56 -2.01
CA VAL A 421 -12.69 3.60 -2.08
C VAL A 421 -12.18 2.95 -3.36
N ARG A 422 -12.60 1.71 -3.64
CA ARG A 422 -12.15 0.94 -4.82
C ARG A 422 -12.45 1.63 -6.15
N GLN A 423 -13.60 2.31 -6.25
CA GLN A 423 -14.01 3.09 -7.43
C GLN A 423 -13.16 4.35 -7.67
N SER A 424 -12.31 4.72 -6.72
CA SER A 424 -11.33 5.81 -6.87
C SER A 424 -10.06 5.37 -7.58
N TYR A 425 -9.97 4.11 -8.00
CA TYR A 425 -8.81 3.51 -8.66
C TYR A 425 -9.20 2.83 -9.98
N PRO A 426 -8.26 2.68 -10.94
CA PRO A 426 -8.53 1.99 -12.19
C PRO A 426 -8.87 0.51 -12.00
N THR A 427 -9.45 -0.09 -13.03
CA THR A 427 -9.76 -1.52 -13.09
C THR A 427 -9.12 -2.12 -14.34
N PRO A 428 -8.17 -3.07 -14.20
CA PRO A 428 -7.66 -3.64 -12.94
C PRO A 428 -6.79 -2.65 -12.14
N LEU A 429 -6.58 -2.93 -10.85
CA LEU A 429 -5.63 -2.18 -10.04
C LEU A 429 -4.20 -2.32 -10.61
N PRO A 430 -3.36 -1.26 -10.55
CA PRO A 430 -1.96 -1.37 -10.94
C PRO A 430 -1.21 -2.34 -10.01
N PRO A 431 -0.20 -3.06 -10.51
CA PRO A 431 0.60 -3.94 -9.67
C PRO A 431 1.37 -3.16 -8.60
N VAL A 432 1.61 -3.81 -7.46
CA VAL A 432 2.40 -3.26 -6.34
C VAL A 432 3.84 -3.02 -6.79
N PHE A 433 4.41 -4.01 -7.48
CA PHE A 433 5.66 -3.87 -8.22
C PHE A 433 5.71 -4.86 -9.40
N THR A 434 6.54 -4.52 -10.38
CA THR A 434 7.01 -5.43 -11.42
C THR A 434 8.52 -5.28 -11.54
N VAL A 435 9.23 -6.40 -11.54
CA VAL A 435 10.67 -6.46 -11.85
C VAL A 435 10.88 -7.31 -13.09
N GLN A 436 11.97 -7.04 -13.81
CA GLN A 436 12.24 -7.63 -15.12
C GLN A 436 13.65 -8.20 -15.18
N LEU A 437 13.78 -9.35 -15.85
CA LEU A 437 15.04 -10.03 -16.11
C LEU A 437 15.17 -10.31 -17.61
N PRO A 438 16.10 -9.65 -18.32
CA PRO A 438 16.44 -10.02 -19.69
C PRO A 438 16.97 -11.46 -19.75
N LEU A 439 16.45 -12.24 -20.69
CA LEU A 439 16.86 -13.61 -20.97
C LEU A 439 17.33 -13.73 -22.43
N LYS A 440 18.41 -14.47 -22.66
CA LYS A 440 18.86 -14.90 -23.99
C LYS A 440 18.81 -16.43 -24.10
N ASN A 441 18.53 -16.92 -25.30
CA ASN A 441 18.56 -18.34 -25.61
C ASN A 441 19.91 -18.72 -26.20
N ASP A 442 20.63 -19.60 -25.51
CA ASP A 442 21.86 -20.23 -26.00
C ASP A 442 21.46 -21.41 -26.89
N LYS A 443 21.52 -21.21 -28.21
CA LYS A 443 21.08 -22.20 -29.20
C LYS A 443 22.20 -23.13 -29.60
#